data_AF-Q9GTX6-F1
#
_entry.id   AF-Q9GTX6-F1
#
_cell.length_a   1.000
_cell.length_b   1.000
_cell.length_c   1.000
_cell.angle_alpha   90.00
_cell.angle_beta   90.00
_cell.angle_gamma   90.00
#
_symmetry.space_group_name_H-M   'P 1'
#
loop_
_entity.id
_entity.type
_entity.pdbx_description
1 polymer ?
#
loop_
_entity_poly.entity_id
_entity_poly.type
_entity_poly.pdbx_seq_one_letter_code
_entity_poly.pdbx_strand_id
1 'polypeptide(L)' 'MRLALLTLKSGLFHIISNYQIVPSKQKIFVAGDSGFGVVLQGDINLEYRRFAHEKEQKQ' A
#
# COMPACT_ATOMS: atom_id res chain seq x y z
N MET A 1 -19.27 9.38 5.12
CA MET A 1 -18.47 8.93 3.94
C MET A 1 -17.18 9.71 3.68
N ARG A 2 -17.02 10.98 4.12
CA ARG A 2 -15.81 11.80 3.81
C ARG A 2 -14.51 11.29 4.47
N LEU A 3 -14.60 10.74 5.68
CA LEU A 3 -13.43 10.27 6.44
C LEU A 3 -12.76 9.06 5.79
N ALA A 4 -13.52 8.04 5.40
CA ALA A 4 -12.97 6.83 4.77
C ALA A 4 -12.16 7.15 3.51
N LEU A 5 -12.68 8.05 2.66
CA LEU A 5 -11.98 8.49 1.46
C LEU A 5 -10.71 9.30 1.79
N LEU A 6 -10.76 10.15 2.82
CA LEU A 6 -9.61 10.90 3.27
C LEU A 6 -8.51 9.97 3.81
N THR A 7 -8.87 8.99 4.64
CA THR A 7 -7.97 7.98 5.20
C THR A 7 -7.32 7.15 4.09
N LEU A 8 -8.11 6.75 3.08
CA LEU A 8 -7.58 6.01 1.94
C LEU A 8 -6.56 6.85 1.17
N LYS A 9 -6.90 8.11 0.86
CA LYS A 9 -6.00 9.00 0.11
C LYS A 9 -4.73 9.32 0.88
N SER A 10 -4.82 9.62 2.18
CA SER A 10 -3.64 9.95 2.99
C SER A 10 -2.74 8.72 3.20
N GLY A 11 -3.32 7.55 3.43
CA GLY A 11 -2.57 6.29 3.54
C GLY A 11 -1.82 5.96 2.25
N LEU A 12 -2.51 6.03 1.10
CA LEU A 12 -1.88 5.82 -0.21
C LEU A 12 -0.77 6.83 -0.47
N PHE A 13 -1.03 8.11 -0.19
CA PHE A 13 -0.03 9.17 -0.36
C PHE A 13 1.22 8.92 0.48
N HIS A 14 1.06 8.52 1.74
CA HIS A 14 2.19 8.17 2.60
C HIS A 14 3.00 7.00 2.03
N ILE A 15 2.32 5.94 1.58
CA ILE A 15 2.95 4.74 1.03
C ILE A 15 3.79 5.09 -0.21
N ILE A 16 3.19 5.75 -1.22
CA ILE A 16 3.90 6.07 -2.47
C ILE A 16 5.04 7.08 -2.27
N SER A 17 4.96 7.94 -1.25
CA SER A 17 5.96 8.97 -0.99
C SER A 17 7.17 8.45 -0.22
N ASN A 18 7.01 7.36 0.55
CA ASN A 18 8.05 6.88 1.47
C ASN A 18 8.60 5.49 1.10
N TYR A 19 7.87 4.73 0.28
CA TYR A 19 8.21 3.34 0.00
C TYR A 19 8.18 3.02 -1.49
N GLN A 20 9.19 2.31 -1.94
CA GLN A 20 9.18 1.57 -3.19
C GLN A 20 8.59 0.18 -2.93
N ILE A 21 7.43 -0.10 -3.52
CA ILE A 21 6.80 -1.42 -3.46
C ILE A 21 7.37 -2.28 -4.59
N VAL A 22 7.88 -3.46 -4.26
CA VAL A 22 8.35 -4.45 -5.23
C VAL A 22 7.24 -5.49 -5.41
N PRO A 23 6.76 -5.71 -6.64
CA PRO A 23 5.76 -6.73 -6.90
C PRO A 23 6.33 -8.10 -6.54
N SER A 24 5.61 -8.83 -5.68
CA SER A 24 5.93 -10.22 -5.39
C SER A 24 5.77 -11.06 -6.66
N LYS A 25 6.56 -12.14 -6.77
CA LYS A 25 6.41 -13.13 -7.87
C LYS A 25 5.08 -13.86 -7.80
N GLN A 26 4.38 -13.79 -6.66
CA GLN A 26 3.07 -14.40 -6.47
C GLN A 26 1.98 -13.57 -7.15
N LYS A 27 1.15 -14.25 -7.95
CA LYS A 27 0.01 -13.63 -8.63
C LYS A 27 -1.06 -13.27 -7.60
N ILE A 28 -1.48 -12.01 -7.60
CA ILE A 28 -2.59 -11.54 -6.76
C ILE A 28 -3.90 -12.04 -7.39
N PHE A 29 -4.69 -12.77 -6.61
CA PHE A 29 -6.03 -13.19 -6.99
C PHE A 29 -7.05 -12.41 -6.16
N VAL A 30 -8.01 -11.80 -6.86
CA VAL A 30 -9.15 -11.16 -6.21
C VAL A 30 -10.12 -12.27 -5.82
N ALA A 31 -10.45 -12.37 -4.53
CA ALA A 31 -11.54 -13.23 -4.10
C ALA A 31 -12.85 -12.56 -4.53
N GLY A 32 -13.78 -13.35 -5.07
CA GLY A 32 -15.10 -12.86 -5.46
C GLY A 32 -15.80 -12.08 -4.36
N ASP A 33 -16.72 -11.19 -4.75
CA ASP A 33 -17.49 -10.36 -3.82
C ASP A 33 -18.23 -11.23 -2.80
N SER A 34 -17.87 -11.03 -1.53
CA SER A 34 -18.40 -11.81 -0.40
C SER A 34 -19.76 -11.31 0.09
N GLY A 35 -20.33 -10.28 -0.56
CA GLY A 35 -21.51 -9.56 -0.07
C GLY A 35 -21.16 -8.45 0.93
N PHE A 36 -19.88 -8.33 1.32
CA PHE A 36 -19.33 -7.24 2.13
C PHE A 36 -18.34 -6.36 1.32
N GLY A 37 -18.20 -6.62 0.02
CA GLY A 37 -17.27 -5.95 -0.88
C GLY A 37 -16.21 -6.88 -1.47
N VAL A 38 -15.35 -6.30 -2.32
CA VAL A 38 -14.26 -7.00 -2.99
C VAL A 38 -13.12 -7.24 -2.01
N VAL A 39 -12.71 -8.50 -1.87
CA VAL A 39 -11.63 -8.92 -0.97
C VAL A 39 -10.52 -9.58 -1.78
N LEU A 40 -9.30 -9.57 -1.26
CA LEU A 40 -8.19 -10.29 -1.87
C LEU A 40 -8.17 -11.72 -1.33
N GLN A 41 -7.83 -12.69 -2.17
CA GLN A 41 -7.85 -14.11 -1.77
C GLN A 41 -6.53 -14.48 -1.07
N GLY A 42 -6.60 -14.72 0.23
CA GLY A 42 -5.45 -15.14 1.05
C GLY A 42 -4.46 -14.02 1.37
N ASP A 43 -3.33 -14.38 1.97
CA ASP A 43 -2.29 -13.42 2.37
C ASP A 43 -1.52 -12.89 1.15
N ILE A 44 -1.42 -11.57 1.05
CA ILE A 44 -0.58 -10.91 0.04
C ILE A 44 0.68 -10.40 0.70
N ASN A 45 1.78 -11.09 0.38
CA ASN A 45 3.10 -10.67 0.81
C ASN A 45 3.66 -9.69 -0.22
N LEU A 46 3.86 -8.43 0.18
CA LEU A 46 4.54 -7.40 -0.61
C LEU A 46 5.92 -7.13 -0.02
N GLU A 47 6.93 -7.12 -0.88
CA GLU A 47 8.25 -6.63 -0.51
C GLU A 47 8.26 -5.11 -0.67
N TYR A 48 8.83 -4.39 0.30
CA TYR A 48 8.94 -2.94 0.22
C TYR A 48 10.33 -2.47 0.66
N ARG A 49 10.76 -1.34 0.10
CA ARG A 49 11.98 -0.64 0.50
C ARG A 49 11.63 0.78 0.84
N ARG A 50 12.13 1.28 1.96
CA ARG A 50 11.95 2.70 2.32
C ARG A 50 12.90 3.54 1.47
N PHE A 51 12.42 4.68 0.98
CA PHE A 51 13.31 5.66 0.40
C PHE A 51 14.26 6.18 1.48
N ALA A 52 15.56 6.08 1.23
CA ALA A 52 16.54 6.80 2.04
C ALA A 52 16.32 8.28 1.76
N HIS A 53 15.59 8.97 2.64
CA HIS A 53 15.80 10.40 2.76
C HIS A 53 17.23 10.54 3.28
N GLU A 54 18.17 10.82 2.39
CA GLU A 54 19.39 11.51 2.77
C GLU A 54 18.93 12.70 3.59
N LYS A 55 19.05 12.59 4.91
CA LYS A 55 19.04 13.76 5.76
C LYS A 55 20.33 14.48 5.44
N GLU A 56 20.31 15.32 4.41
CA GLU A 56 21.09 16.55 4.43
C GLU A 56 20.54 17.40 5.58
N GLN A 57 20.94 17.02 6.80
CA GLN A 57 21.06 17.93 7.92
C GLN A 57 22.57 18.06 8.18
N LYS A 58 23.23 18.75 7.26
CA LYS A 58 24.44 19.53 7.56
C LYS A 58 24.07 20.99 7.40
N GLN A 59 23.79 21.65 8.51
CA GLN A 59 24.40 22.92 8.96
C GLN A 59 23.59 23.51 10.11
#